data_AF-A0A9X8UI31-F1
#
_entry.id   AF-A0A9X8UI31-F1
#
_cell.length_a   1.000
_cell.length_b   1.000
_cell.length_c   1.000
_cell.angle_alpha   90.00
_cell.angle_beta   90.00
_cell.angle_gamma   90.00
#
_symmetry.space_group_name_H-M   'P 1'
#
loop_
_entity.id
_entity.type
_entity.pdbx_description
1 polymer ?
#
loop_
_entity_poly.entity_id
_entity_poly.type
_entity_poly.pdbx_seq_one_letter_code
_entity_poly.pdbx_strand_id
1 'polypeptide(L)'
;MWKKLGSILLSLTLVLGTVSVAGAAGETVGSSIEVETALLDEETLPRVQASPKAQARVAAALPVRGLTVRFTGSGHAGSYTFTLQRKGSGTILDSVETSGGTSAVFLQADFSLAGPETFVITATANVPAAQSGFHTAGRITREYTTGYVCGCDSSAQGGYFFGDGSPGNPFLIASPAQLAHIEQHNASSLKQVQDIALGGTWTPISSFGGVFDGNGCSISGLRITDASLSSDAAGMFASVSGSGCIVKNAALVSPYVAVSSAHAGSLVAQLSGGAVLQDCTVTNPTVQASGEWYKVGGLVSNVFSGSALRCKVIGGTVKQLHTYGTAGGITGYSKDSSFVECASSAANTAAYTGGISGYAEGSIVLQNCRWTSPSHAVYLYGYGNYTPNSGGSFGNSQVGSIG
;
A
#
# COMPACT_ATOMS: atom_id res chain seq x y z
N MET A 1 34.31 18.07 21.56
CA MET A 1 33.66 19.28 22.10
C MET A 1 32.21 19.26 21.63
N TRP A 2 31.36 18.44 22.27
CA TRP A 2 29.94 18.30 21.93
C TRP A 2 29.12 18.59 23.18
N LYS A 3 28.24 19.59 23.13
CA LYS A 3 27.16 19.79 24.10
C LYS A 3 25.91 20.35 23.40
N LYS A 4 24.86 19.53 23.49
CA LYS A 4 23.43 19.80 23.75
C LYS A 4 22.66 20.81 22.89
N LEU A 5 21.51 20.35 22.39
CA LEU A 5 20.12 20.86 22.62
C LEU A 5 19.21 20.13 21.60
N GLY A 6 18.05 19.55 21.89
CA GLY A 6 17.30 19.33 23.13
C GLY A 6 16.18 18.33 22.81
N SER A 7 15.95 17.36 23.70
CA SER A 7 14.81 16.44 23.64
C SER A 7 13.74 16.98 24.58
N ILE A 8 12.54 17.23 24.06
CA ILE A 8 11.38 17.67 24.84
C ILE A 8 10.99 16.51 25.76
N LEU A 9 11.24 16.69 27.05
CA LEU A 9 10.82 15.81 28.13
C LEU A 9 9.35 16.16 28.46
N LEU A 10 8.42 15.27 28.17
CA LEU A 10 7.07 15.34 28.73
C LEU A 10 6.98 14.36 29.90
N SER A 11 7.38 14.82 31.08
CA SER A 11 7.21 14.10 32.34
C SER A 11 5.76 14.20 32.80
N LEU A 12 5.04 13.08 32.87
CA LEU A 12 3.74 13.01 33.55
C LEU A 12 3.93 12.34 34.92
N THR A 13 4.06 13.16 35.96
CA THR A 13 4.04 12.74 37.35
C THR A 13 2.60 12.47 37.77
N LEU A 14 2.25 11.25 38.16
CA LEU A 14 0.98 10.95 38.81
C LEU A 14 1.21 10.68 40.30
N VAL A 15 0.70 11.60 41.12
CA VAL A 15 0.63 11.52 42.58
C VAL A 15 -0.64 10.77 42.98
N LEU A 16 -0.53 9.70 43.77
CA LEU A 16 -1.60 9.11 44.56
C LEU A 16 -0.93 8.68 45.89
N GLY A 17 -1.19 9.27 47.05
CA GLY A 17 -2.51 9.55 47.62
C GLY A 17 -2.77 8.47 48.67
N THR A 18 -2.29 8.68 49.89
CA THR A 18 -2.51 7.75 51.01
C THR A 18 -3.98 7.77 51.43
N VAL A 19 -4.66 6.63 51.33
CA VAL A 19 -5.95 6.42 52.01
C VAL A 19 -5.66 5.71 53.32
N SER A 20 -5.71 6.45 54.42
CA SER A 20 -5.83 5.85 55.75
C SER A 20 -7.32 5.69 56.06
N VAL A 21 -7.71 4.50 56.53
CA VAL A 21 -8.93 4.32 57.31
C VAL A 21 -8.51 3.65 58.61
N ALA A 22 -8.74 4.35 59.73
CA ALA A 22 -8.46 3.89 61.07
C ALA A 22 -9.56 2.93 61.57
N GLY A 23 -9.18 1.80 62.16
CA GLY A 23 -10.09 0.99 62.97
C GLY A 23 -9.68 -0.47 63.19
N ALA A 24 -9.12 -0.75 64.37
CA ALA A 24 -9.02 -2.03 65.09
C ALA A 24 -8.11 -3.15 64.53
N ALA A 25 -7.27 -3.66 65.45
CA ALA A 25 -6.19 -4.62 65.26
C ALA A 25 -6.65 -6.04 64.85
N GLY A 26 -5.89 -6.64 63.93
CA GLY A 26 -5.91 -8.06 63.57
C GLY A 26 -5.04 -8.26 62.33
N GLU A 27 -3.89 -8.92 62.49
CA GLU A 27 -2.84 -9.10 61.50
C GLU A 27 -3.34 -9.47 60.09
N THR A 28 -3.20 -8.54 59.13
CA THR A 28 -3.18 -8.87 57.70
C THR A 28 -1.76 -9.26 57.32
N VAL A 29 -1.51 -10.58 57.19
CA VAL A 29 -0.33 -11.10 56.48
C VAL A 29 -0.51 -10.75 55.00
N GLY A 30 0.03 -9.59 54.62
CA GLY A 30 0.05 -9.11 53.24
C GLY A 30 0.89 -10.04 52.37
N SER A 31 0.24 -10.77 51.48
CA SER A 31 0.87 -11.58 50.44
C SER A 31 0.43 -11.08 49.06
N SER A 32 0.78 -9.85 48.74
CA SER A 32 0.65 -9.31 47.39
C SER A 32 1.95 -9.55 46.61
N ILE A 33 1.89 -10.36 45.55
CA ILE A 33 2.89 -10.28 44.49
C ILE A 33 2.61 -8.95 43.78
N GLU A 34 3.35 -7.91 44.15
CA GLU A 34 3.41 -6.68 43.38
C GLU A 34 4.15 -7.00 42.08
N VAL A 35 3.42 -6.94 40.97
CA VAL A 35 4.06 -6.84 39.66
C VAL A 35 4.53 -5.40 39.58
N GLU A 36 5.82 -5.20 39.85
CA GLU A 36 6.49 -3.91 39.95
C GLU A 36 6.13 -3.01 38.76
N THR A 37 5.77 -1.77 39.04
CA THR A 37 5.17 -0.76 38.16
C THR A 37 6.06 -0.32 36.97
N ALA A 38 7.15 -1.02 36.69
CA ALA A 38 8.11 -0.72 35.62
C ALA A 38 7.85 -1.44 34.29
N LEU A 39 6.67 -2.07 34.12
CA LEU A 39 6.38 -2.89 32.95
C LEU A 39 5.44 -2.17 31.99
N LEU A 40 6.01 -1.83 30.82
CA LEU A 40 5.44 -1.14 29.67
C LEU A 40 5.54 0.40 29.72
N ASP A 41 6.76 0.94 29.75
CA ASP A 41 7.02 2.32 29.33
C ASP A 41 6.69 2.48 27.83
N GLU A 42 6.29 3.68 27.37
CA GLU A 42 5.98 3.96 25.94
C GLU A 42 7.08 3.46 24.98
N GLU A 43 8.33 3.48 25.42
CA GLU A 43 9.50 3.03 24.64
C GLU A 43 9.60 1.49 24.50
N THR A 44 8.89 0.74 25.36
CA THR A 44 8.84 -0.73 25.40
C THR A 44 7.54 -1.31 24.84
N LEU A 45 6.65 -0.46 24.32
CA LEU A 45 5.45 -0.89 23.63
C LEU A 45 5.80 -1.74 22.40
N PRO A 46 4.95 -2.73 22.05
CA PRO A 46 5.22 -3.62 20.93
C PRO A 46 5.44 -2.83 19.63
N ARG A 47 6.55 -3.09 18.95
CA ARG A 47 6.67 -2.79 17.52
C ARG A 47 6.07 -3.96 16.77
N VAL A 48 5.19 -3.65 15.82
CA VAL A 48 4.66 -4.64 14.89
C VAL A 48 5.84 -5.17 14.07
N GLN A 49 6.10 -6.48 14.14
CA GLN A 49 7.17 -7.14 13.41
C GLN A 49 6.64 -8.33 12.62
N ALA A 50 7.18 -8.53 11.42
CA ALA A 50 7.07 -9.81 10.73
C ALA A 50 7.90 -10.86 11.49
N SER A 51 7.36 -12.06 11.68
CA SER A 51 8.10 -13.11 12.39
C SER A 51 9.46 -13.42 11.73
N PRO A 52 10.53 -13.71 12.50
CA PRO A 52 11.83 -14.13 11.94
C PRO A 52 11.83 -15.48 11.19
N LYS A 53 10.68 -16.19 11.12
CA LYS A 53 10.55 -17.52 10.48
C LYS A 53 9.71 -17.55 9.20
N ALA A 54 9.61 -16.43 8.48
CA ALA A 54 8.91 -16.34 7.20
C ALA A 54 9.84 -16.18 5.98
N GLN A 55 10.97 -16.89 5.96
CA GLN A 55 11.72 -17.13 4.72
C GLN A 55 11.41 -18.55 4.23
N ALA A 56 10.98 -18.64 2.97
CA ALA A 56 10.56 -19.85 2.25
C ALA A 56 9.12 -20.32 2.48
N ARG A 57 8.15 -19.57 1.95
CA ARG A 57 7.07 -20.18 1.16
C ARG A 57 6.44 -19.19 0.19
N VAL A 58 6.46 -19.60 -1.08
CA VAL A 58 5.63 -19.28 -2.24
C VAL A 58 4.48 -18.29 -2.02
N ALA A 59 4.34 -17.35 -2.96
CA ALA A 59 3.20 -16.50 -3.28
C ALA A 59 1.89 -16.77 -2.50
N ALA A 60 1.32 -15.71 -1.91
CA ALA A 60 -0.05 -15.59 -1.41
C ALA A 60 -0.36 -15.76 0.09
N ALA A 61 0.61 -15.82 1.01
CA ALA A 61 0.33 -15.64 2.45
C ALA A 61 0.90 -14.32 2.96
N LEU A 62 0.05 -13.45 3.53
CA LEU A 62 0.51 -12.30 4.31
C LEU A 62 1.42 -12.84 5.44
N PRO A 63 2.52 -12.16 5.80
CA PRO A 63 3.38 -12.60 6.89
C PRO A 63 2.55 -12.74 8.17
N VAL A 64 2.80 -13.78 8.97
CA VAL A 64 2.17 -13.95 10.29
C VAL A 64 2.46 -12.70 11.13
N ARG A 65 1.41 -12.07 11.63
CA ARG A 65 1.45 -10.79 12.35
C ARG A 65 1.19 -11.00 13.82
N GLY A 66 1.80 -10.17 14.65
CA GLY A 66 1.61 -10.23 16.09
C GLY A 66 2.24 -9.05 16.81
N LEU A 67 2.05 -9.03 18.12
CA LEU A 67 2.64 -8.08 19.05
C LEU A 67 3.77 -8.78 19.80
N THR A 68 4.96 -8.21 19.76
CA THR A 68 6.04 -8.62 20.66
C THR A 68 5.91 -7.85 21.96
N VAL A 69 5.50 -8.54 23.02
CA VAL A 69 5.41 -7.99 24.39
C VAL A 69 6.74 -8.24 25.09
N ARG A 70 7.43 -7.18 25.47
CA ARG A 70 8.63 -7.27 26.31
C ARG A 70 8.23 -7.17 27.78
N PHE A 71 8.83 -8.00 28.62
CA PHE A 71 8.55 -8.02 30.04
C PHE A 71 9.78 -8.43 30.85
N THR A 72 9.75 -8.07 32.13
CA THR A 72 10.73 -8.44 33.14
C THR A 72 10.01 -9.35 34.12
N GLY A 73 10.47 -10.60 34.22
CA GLY A 73 9.93 -11.55 35.19
C GLY A 73 10.27 -11.15 36.62
N SER A 74 9.35 -11.40 37.55
CA SER A 74 9.60 -11.43 38.98
C SER A 74 10.31 -12.74 39.37
N GLY A 75 11.21 -12.66 40.36
CA GLY A 75 11.87 -13.85 40.92
C GLY A 75 10.94 -14.82 41.66
N HIS A 76 9.65 -14.51 41.76
CA HIS A 76 8.64 -15.23 42.53
C HIS A 76 7.65 -16.04 41.67
N ALA A 77 7.74 -15.97 40.33
CA ALA A 77 6.87 -16.74 39.43
C ALA A 77 7.70 -17.64 38.49
N GLY A 78 7.26 -18.89 38.35
CA GLY A 78 7.94 -19.90 37.52
C GLY A 78 7.56 -19.83 36.04
N SER A 79 6.34 -19.40 35.74
CA SER A 79 5.85 -19.17 34.38
C SER A 79 4.91 -17.96 34.31
N TYR A 80 4.69 -17.49 33.09
CA TYR A 80 3.82 -16.36 32.77
C TYR A 80 2.90 -16.74 31.62
N THR A 81 1.61 -16.46 31.76
CA THR A 81 0.63 -16.59 30.67
C THR A 81 0.28 -15.21 30.15
N PHE A 82 0.50 -14.99 28.86
CA PHE A 82 0.13 -13.77 28.15
C PHE A 82 -1.08 -14.05 27.26
N THR A 83 -2.17 -13.32 27.46
CA THR A 83 -3.36 -13.40 26.61
C THR A 83 -3.59 -12.09 25.88
N LEU A 84 -3.84 -12.16 24.58
CA LEU A 84 -4.19 -11.04 23.73
C LEU A 84 -5.70 -11.07 23.41
N GLN A 85 -6.39 -9.97 23.68
CA GLN A 85 -7.82 -9.83 23.44
C GLN A 85 -8.14 -8.60 22.60
N ARG A 86 -9.13 -8.69 21.71
CA ARG A 86 -9.64 -7.53 20.96
C ARG A 86 -10.60 -6.71 21.82
N LYS A 87 -10.29 -5.43 22.04
CA LYS A 87 -11.15 -4.53 22.83
C LYS A 87 -12.48 -4.32 22.09
N GLY A 88 -13.60 -4.47 22.80
CA GLY A 88 -14.96 -4.36 22.25
C GLY A 88 -15.64 -5.72 22.00
N SER A 89 -14.96 -6.68 21.36
CA SER A 89 -15.53 -8.03 21.15
C SER A 89 -15.23 -9.01 22.30
N GLY A 90 -14.15 -8.78 23.05
CA GLY A 90 -13.68 -9.73 24.09
C GLY A 90 -13.05 -11.01 23.53
N THR A 91 -12.94 -11.16 22.21
CA THR A 91 -12.36 -12.34 21.55
C THR A 91 -10.88 -12.47 21.91
N ILE A 92 -10.48 -13.63 22.42
CA ILE A 92 -9.06 -13.99 22.62
C ILE A 92 -8.47 -14.35 21.26
N LEU A 93 -7.40 -13.65 20.89
CA LEU A 93 -6.69 -13.86 19.62
C LEU A 93 -5.55 -14.88 19.79
N ASP A 94 -4.82 -14.79 20.89
CA ASP A 94 -3.73 -15.70 21.20
C ASP A 94 -3.49 -15.76 22.72
N SER A 95 -2.91 -16.87 23.17
CA SER A 95 -2.53 -17.12 24.55
C SER A 95 -1.25 -17.94 24.60
N VAL A 96 -0.16 -17.34 25.07
CA VAL A 96 1.17 -17.97 25.12
C VAL A 96 1.66 -18.04 26.56
N GLU A 97 2.09 -19.24 26.97
CA GLU A 97 2.78 -19.44 28.26
C GLU A 97 4.29 -19.48 28.04
N THR A 98 5.05 -18.81 28.91
CA THR A 98 6.51 -18.75 28.84
C THR A 98 7.13 -18.93 30.22
N SER A 99 8.39 -19.39 30.27
CA SER A 99 9.16 -19.48 31.51
C SER A 99 9.63 -18.10 31.97
N GLY A 100 9.86 -17.94 33.27
CA GLY A 100 10.30 -16.66 33.87
C GLY A 100 11.68 -16.16 33.43
N GLY A 101 12.49 -16.98 32.72
CA GLY A 101 13.77 -16.57 32.16
C GLY A 101 13.66 -15.85 30.80
N THR A 102 12.46 -15.65 30.28
CA THR A 102 12.22 -15.05 28.96
C THR A 102 11.94 -13.57 29.08
N SER A 103 12.46 -12.73 28.17
CA SER A 103 12.29 -11.27 28.21
C SER A 103 11.32 -10.72 27.15
N ALA A 104 10.83 -11.57 26.24
CA ALA A 104 9.87 -11.19 25.22
C ALA A 104 8.99 -12.37 24.79
N VAL A 105 7.71 -12.10 24.54
CA VAL A 105 6.73 -13.05 23.99
C VAL A 105 6.11 -12.46 22.74
N PHE A 106 5.98 -13.28 21.70
CA PHE A 106 5.23 -12.91 20.50
C PHE A 106 3.81 -13.46 20.60
N LEU A 107 2.82 -12.58 20.53
CA LEU A 107 1.39 -12.91 20.51
C LEU A 107 0.88 -12.70 19.10
N GLN A 108 0.44 -13.77 18.45
CA GLN A 108 -0.12 -13.69 17.11
C GLN A 108 -1.46 -12.95 17.15
N ALA A 109 -1.69 -12.08 16.17
CA ALA A 109 -2.99 -11.45 16.00
C ALA A 109 -3.23 -11.05 14.55
N ASP A 110 -4.47 -11.22 14.12
CA ASP A 110 -4.98 -10.67 12.89
C ASP A 110 -5.51 -9.26 13.16
N PHE A 111 -4.67 -8.26 12.89
CA PHE A 111 -4.99 -6.84 13.00
C PHE A 111 -5.74 -6.34 11.78
N SER A 112 -6.64 -5.39 11.98
CA SER A 112 -7.13 -4.52 10.92
C SER A 112 -5.95 -3.80 10.27
N LEU A 113 -5.89 -3.90 8.94
CA LEU A 113 -4.93 -3.14 8.14
C LEU A 113 -5.44 -1.75 7.79
N ALA A 114 -6.74 -1.51 7.92
CA ALA A 114 -7.42 -0.33 7.37
C ALA A 114 -7.57 0.81 8.39
N GLY A 115 -7.35 0.55 9.67
CA GLY A 115 -7.57 1.52 10.75
C GLY A 115 -6.99 1.08 12.08
N PRO A 116 -6.94 1.99 13.06
CA PRO A 116 -6.40 1.70 14.37
C PRO A 116 -7.30 0.70 15.08
N GLU A 117 -6.69 -0.25 15.78
CA GLU A 117 -7.37 -1.25 16.57
C GLU A 117 -6.78 -1.30 17.98
N THR A 118 -7.67 -1.41 18.98
CA THR A 118 -7.27 -1.48 20.39
C THR A 118 -7.36 -2.91 20.90
N PHE A 119 -6.32 -3.34 21.58
CA PHE A 119 -6.17 -4.64 22.19
C PHE A 119 -6.03 -4.52 23.70
N VAL A 120 -6.41 -5.57 24.40
CA VAL A 120 -6.20 -5.75 25.83
C VAL A 120 -5.19 -6.89 25.99
N ILE A 121 -4.03 -6.56 26.53
CA ILE A 121 -2.98 -7.53 26.84
C ILE A 121 -3.07 -7.81 28.34
N THR A 122 -3.27 -9.08 28.69
CA THR A 122 -3.21 -9.54 30.08
C THR A 122 -1.98 -10.40 30.25
N ALA A 123 -1.14 -10.08 31.25
CA ALA A 123 -0.07 -10.92 31.73
C ALA A 123 -0.43 -11.48 33.10
N THR A 124 -0.39 -12.80 33.24
CA THR A 124 -0.67 -13.52 34.49
C THR A 124 0.60 -14.23 34.93
N ALA A 125 1.09 -13.90 36.12
CA ALA A 125 2.22 -14.58 36.75
C ALA A 125 1.72 -15.85 37.44
N ASN A 126 2.15 -17.02 36.97
CA ASN A 126 1.72 -18.30 37.51
C ASN A 126 2.61 -18.68 38.69
N VAL A 127 1.97 -18.91 39.84
CA VAL A 127 2.63 -19.40 41.05
C VAL A 127 2.70 -20.93 40.97
N PRO A 128 3.88 -21.56 41.16
CA PRO A 128 4.00 -23.00 41.21
C PRO A 128 3.11 -23.61 42.30
N ALA A 129 2.53 -24.79 42.05
CA ALA A 129 1.62 -25.46 42.99
C ALA A 129 2.20 -25.68 44.40
N ALA A 130 3.53 -25.72 44.54
CA ALA A 130 4.22 -25.84 45.83
C ALA A 130 4.16 -24.56 46.70
N GLN A 131 3.77 -23.41 46.13
CA GLN A 131 3.77 -22.09 46.79
C GLN A 131 2.37 -21.43 46.83
N SER A 132 1.33 -22.12 46.35
CA SER A 132 -0.04 -21.58 46.20
C SER A 132 -0.75 -21.25 47.52
N GLY A 133 -0.19 -21.64 48.67
CA GLY A 133 -0.71 -21.30 50.00
C GLY A 133 -0.18 -19.98 50.57
N PHE A 134 0.88 -19.39 49.99
CA PHE A 134 1.53 -18.17 50.46
C PHE A 134 1.47 -17.01 49.47
N HIS A 135 1.17 -17.30 48.19
CA HIS A 135 1.19 -16.31 47.12
C HIS A 135 -0.01 -16.47 46.19
N THR A 136 -0.62 -15.35 45.81
CA THR A 136 -1.69 -15.29 44.80
C THR A 136 -1.11 -14.89 43.45
N ALA A 137 -1.59 -15.50 42.36
CA ALA A 137 -1.20 -15.14 41.00
C ALA A 137 -1.44 -13.64 40.72
N GLY A 138 -0.37 -12.92 40.35
CA GLY A 138 -0.45 -11.51 39.97
C GLY A 138 -0.94 -11.36 38.53
N ARG A 139 -1.86 -10.42 38.29
CA ARG A 139 -2.38 -10.13 36.95
C ARG A 139 -2.20 -8.65 36.62
N ILE A 140 -1.55 -8.35 35.51
CA ILE A 140 -1.54 -7.02 34.90
C ILE A 140 -2.35 -7.02 33.63
N THR A 141 -3.14 -5.97 33.43
CA THR A 141 -3.85 -5.71 32.17
C THR A 141 -3.43 -4.34 31.64
N ARG A 142 -3.16 -4.25 30.33
CA ARG A 142 -2.84 -3.01 29.62
C ARG A 142 -3.58 -2.96 28.30
N GLU A 143 -3.95 -1.76 27.89
CA GLU A 143 -4.53 -1.51 26.58
C GLU A 143 -3.45 -1.05 25.62
N TYR A 144 -3.53 -1.49 24.37
CA TYR A 144 -2.62 -1.10 23.31
C TYR A 144 -3.41 -0.76 22.05
N THR A 145 -3.23 0.43 21.50
CA THR A 145 -3.81 0.84 20.22
C THR A 145 -2.72 0.88 19.16
N THR A 146 -2.96 0.25 18.01
CA THR A 146 -2.00 0.27 16.90
C THR A 146 -1.82 1.70 16.38
N GLY A 147 -0.59 2.21 16.44
CA GLY A 147 -0.21 3.49 15.86
C GLY A 147 0.33 3.35 14.43
N TYR A 148 0.51 4.49 13.75
CA TYR A 148 1.15 4.51 12.44
C TYR A 148 2.64 4.20 12.54
N VAL A 149 3.13 3.37 11.63
CA VAL A 149 4.55 2.98 11.54
C VAL A 149 5.33 3.80 10.52
N CYS A 150 4.65 4.58 9.70
CA CYS A 150 5.23 5.35 8.61
C CYS A 150 5.87 6.68 9.04
N GLY A 151 5.90 6.98 10.35
CA GLY A 151 6.53 8.20 10.88
C GLY A 151 5.68 9.47 10.75
N CYS A 152 4.44 9.34 10.26
CA CYS A 152 3.46 10.43 10.28
C CYS A 152 2.90 10.65 11.68
N ASP A 153 2.34 11.83 11.94
CA ASP A 153 1.61 12.08 13.18
C ASP A 153 0.42 11.12 13.32
N SER A 154 -0.02 10.87 14.56
CA SER A 154 -1.13 9.95 14.85
C SER A 154 -2.49 10.42 14.31
N SER A 155 -2.57 11.62 13.76
CA SER A 155 -3.78 12.17 13.10
C SER A 155 -3.75 12.03 11.57
N ALA A 156 -2.66 11.54 11.00
CA ALA A 156 -2.49 11.43 9.55
C ALA A 156 -3.51 10.45 8.96
N GLN A 157 -4.54 10.99 8.32
CA GLN A 157 -5.57 10.17 7.68
C GLN A 157 -4.92 9.27 6.62
N GLY A 158 -5.16 7.96 6.75
CA GLY A 158 -4.60 6.98 5.84
C GLY A 158 -3.15 6.57 6.13
N GLY A 159 -2.59 6.91 7.29
CA GLY A 159 -1.28 6.42 7.69
C GLY A 159 -1.18 4.88 7.65
N TYR A 160 0.03 4.37 7.43
CA TYR A 160 0.28 2.94 7.37
C TYR A 160 0.51 2.37 8.77
N PHE A 161 -0.10 1.23 9.05
CA PHE A 161 0.07 0.49 10.31
C PHE A 161 1.12 -0.63 10.20
N PHE A 162 1.54 -0.97 8.97
CA PHE A 162 2.43 -2.09 8.68
C PHE A 162 3.41 -1.77 7.56
N GLY A 163 4.64 -2.26 7.70
CA GLY A 163 5.75 -1.99 6.78
C GLY A 163 6.63 -0.84 7.25
N ASP A 164 7.85 -0.77 6.72
CA ASP A 164 8.77 0.37 6.90
C ASP A 164 9.00 1.13 5.57
N GLY A 165 8.32 0.71 4.50
CA GLY A 165 8.43 1.30 3.17
C GLY A 165 9.68 0.86 2.41
N SER A 166 10.48 -0.06 2.95
CA SER A 166 11.61 -0.67 2.24
C SER A 166 11.14 -1.78 1.28
N PRO A 167 11.96 -2.15 0.28
CA PRO A 167 11.62 -3.25 -0.63
C PRO A 167 11.38 -4.60 0.06
N GLY A 168 12.04 -4.85 1.20
CA GLY A 168 11.87 -6.08 1.98
C GLY A 168 10.65 -6.07 2.90
N ASN A 169 10.13 -4.89 3.21
CA ASN A 169 9.03 -4.70 4.15
C ASN A 169 8.15 -3.50 3.73
N PRO A 170 7.41 -3.64 2.60
CA PRO A 170 6.65 -2.54 2.02
C PRO A 170 5.49 -2.11 2.91
N PHE A 171 5.07 -0.85 2.77
CA PHE A 171 3.85 -0.38 3.42
C PHE A 171 2.63 -1.11 2.86
N LEU A 172 1.76 -1.60 3.74
CA LEU A 172 0.58 -2.36 3.33
C LEU A 172 -0.63 -1.45 3.17
N ILE A 173 -1.30 -1.57 2.03
CA ILE A 173 -2.47 -0.75 1.67
C ILE A 173 -3.70 -1.63 1.68
N ALA A 174 -4.64 -1.29 2.56
CA ALA A 174 -5.93 -1.94 2.66
C ALA A 174 -7.11 -0.99 2.46
N SER A 175 -6.96 0.32 2.69
CA SER A 175 -8.08 1.27 2.58
C SER A 175 -7.90 2.32 1.49
N PRO A 176 -9.00 2.94 1.00
CA PRO A 176 -8.92 4.11 0.12
C PRO A 176 -8.07 5.25 0.70
N ALA A 177 -8.17 5.47 2.02
CA ALA A 177 -7.39 6.51 2.70
C ALA A 177 -5.89 6.20 2.64
N GLN A 178 -5.48 4.95 2.85
CA GLN A 178 -4.08 4.52 2.71
C GLN A 178 -3.59 4.64 1.28
N LEU A 179 -4.44 4.36 0.29
CA LEU A 179 -4.09 4.53 -1.11
C LEU A 179 -3.83 6.00 -1.43
N ALA A 180 -4.66 6.92 -0.94
CA ALA A 180 -4.45 8.36 -1.10
C ALA A 180 -3.20 8.85 -0.34
N HIS A 181 -2.83 8.17 0.75
CA HIS A 181 -1.66 8.50 1.57
C HIS A 181 -0.31 8.18 0.89
N ILE A 182 -0.31 7.54 -0.29
CA ILE A 182 0.90 7.35 -1.10
C ILE A 182 1.61 8.68 -1.38
N GLU A 183 0.86 9.78 -1.50
CA GLU A 183 1.38 11.13 -1.70
C GLU A 183 2.49 11.51 -0.70
N GLN A 184 2.39 11.05 0.55
CA GLN A 184 3.35 11.32 1.63
C GLN A 184 4.57 10.36 1.61
N HIS A 185 4.50 9.29 0.83
CA HIS A 185 5.48 8.21 0.76
C HIS A 185 5.82 7.82 -0.69
N ASN A 186 5.94 8.83 -1.56
CA ASN A 186 6.04 8.66 -3.00
C ASN A 186 7.28 7.90 -3.51
N ALA A 187 8.31 7.75 -2.69
CA ALA A 187 9.53 6.99 -3.00
C ALA A 187 9.60 5.62 -2.31
N SER A 188 8.60 5.26 -1.52
CA SER A 188 8.58 4.02 -0.74
C SER A 188 8.10 2.82 -1.56
N SER A 189 8.35 1.62 -1.03
CA SER A 189 7.74 0.38 -1.50
C SER A 189 6.40 0.17 -0.81
N LEU A 190 5.35 -0.05 -1.59
CA LEU A 190 3.99 -0.24 -1.11
C LEU A 190 3.35 -1.46 -1.76
N LYS A 191 2.46 -2.12 -1.03
CA LYS A 191 1.79 -3.35 -1.45
C LYS A 191 0.33 -3.34 -1.05
N GLN A 192 -0.56 -3.48 -2.03
CA GLN A 192 -1.97 -3.69 -1.79
C GLN A 192 -2.23 -5.12 -1.29
N VAL A 193 -3.18 -5.28 -0.36
CA VAL A 193 -3.45 -6.57 0.30
C VAL A 193 -4.91 -6.98 0.31
N GLN A 194 -5.81 -6.11 -0.18
CA GLN A 194 -7.22 -6.40 -0.37
C GLN A 194 -7.79 -5.53 -1.51
N ASP A 195 -8.95 -5.89 -2.04
CA ASP A 195 -9.66 -5.06 -3.00
C ASP A 195 -10.09 -3.72 -2.37
N ILE A 196 -9.97 -2.64 -3.14
CA ILE A 196 -10.26 -1.28 -2.69
C ILE A 196 -11.35 -0.68 -3.57
N ALA A 197 -12.50 -0.35 -2.96
CA ALA A 197 -13.54 0.44 -3.60
C ALA A 197 -13.37 1.92 -3.21
N LEU A 198 -13.07 2.77 -4.19
CA LEU A 198 -12.99 4.21 -4.01
C LEU A 198 -14.39 4.82 -3.99
N GLY A 199 -14.54 5.88 -3.19
CA GLY A 199 -15.75 6.69 -3.14
C GLY A 199 -15.46 8.13 -3.54
N GLY A 200 -16.39 8.74 -4.29
CA GLY A 200 -16.28 10.15 -4.69
C GLY A 200 -15.23 10.40 -5.76
N THR A 201 -14.70 11.61 -5.78
CA THR A 201 -13.69 12.07 -6.73
C THR A 201 -12.29 11.74 -6.22
N TRP A 202 -11.42 11.22 -7.10
CA TRP A 202 -10.03 10.91 -6.81
C TRP A 202 -9.12 12.07 -7.20
N THR A 203 -8.32 12.54 -6.25
CA THR A 203 -7.21 13.45 -6.53
C THR A 203 -5.99 12.61 -6.95
N PRO A 204 -5.46 12.81 -8.17
CA PRO A 204 -4.25 12.12 -8.63
C PRO A 204 -3.08 12.23 -7.64
N ILE A 205 -2.35 11.13 -7.42
CA ILE A 205 -1.07 11.16 -6.70
C ILE A 205 -0.08 11.93 -7.57
N SER A 206 0.46 13.04 -7.08
CA SER A 206 1.13 14.05 -7.91
C SER A 206 2.38 13.51 -8.60
N SER A 207 3.18 12.74 -7.86
CA SER A 207 4.41 12.12 -8.32
C SER A 207 4.67 10.85 -7.54
N PHE A 208 5.20 9.83 -8.22
CA PHE A 208 5.60 8.57 -7.64
C PHE A 208 6.93 8.11 -8.24
N GLY A 209 7.87 7.74 -7.37
CA GLY A 209 9.21 7.24 -7.71
C GLY A 209 9.56 5.92 -7.00
N GLY A 210 8.61 5.32 -6.28
CA GLY A 210 8.80 4.11 -5.50
C GLY A 210 8.41 2.82 -6.24
N VAL A 211 8.04 1.79 -5.46
CA VAL A 211 7.51 0.53 -5.98
C VAL A 211 6.09 0.32 -5.48
N PHE A 212 5.12 0.22 -6.39
CA PHE A 212 3.74 -0.12 -6.04
C PHE A 212 3.42 -1.53 -6.56
N ASP A 213 3.08 -2.45 -5.65
CA ASP A 213 2.63 -3.80 -5.99
C ASP A 213 1.13 -3.95 -5.67
N GLY A 214 0.29 -3.98 -6.70
CA GLY A 214 -1.15 -4.21 -6.55
C GLY A 214 -1.50 -5.63 -6.08
N ASN A 215 -0.54 -6.56 -6.08
CA ASN A 215 -0.67 -7.93 -5.54
C ASN A 215 -1.88 -8.71 -6.08
N GLY A 216 -2.35 -8.38 -7.29
CA GLY A 216 -3.54 -8.99 -7.90
C GLY A 216 -4.86 -8.52 -7.31
N CYS A 217 -4.86 -7.60 -6.36
CA CYS A 217 -6.06 -6.94 -5.86
C CYS A 217 -6.53 -5.86 -6.84
N SER A 218 -7.82 -5.58 -6.80
CA SER A 218 -8.50 -4.61 -7.66
C SER A 218 -8.72 -3.27 -6.96
N ILE A 219 -8.76 -2.21 -7.75
CA ILE A 219 -9.20 -0.87 -7.35
C ILE A 219 -10.37 -0.50 -8.24
N SER A 220 -11.53 -0.23 -7.64
CA SER A 220 -12.76 0.14 -8.36
C SER A 220 -13.24 1.52 -7.93
N GLY A 221 -14.14 2.13 -8.71
CA GLY A 221 -14.74 3.41 -8.37
C GLY A 221 -13.83 4.63 -8.60
N LEU A 222 -12.70 4.47 -9.28
CA LEU A 222 -11.82 5.59 -9.64
C LEU A 222 -12.59 6.59 -10.52
N ARG A 223 -12.72 7.83 -10.04
CA ARG A 223 -13.40 8.92 -10.77
C ARG A 223 -12.55 10.18 -10.74
N ILE A 224 -12.09 10.63 -11.91
CA ILE A 224 -11.30 11.85 -12.07
C ILE A 224 -12.03 12.77 -13.06
N THR A 225 -12.30 13.99 -12.64
CA THR A 225 -12.80 15.11 -13.44
C THR A 225 -11.89 16.33 -13.28
N ASP A 226 -12.12 17.41 -14.04
CA ASP A 226 -11.32 18.65 -13.89
C ASP A 226 -11.33 19.20 -12.46
N ALA A 227 -12.43 19.01 -11.71
CA ALA A 227 -12.53 19.42 -10.30
C ALA A 227 -11.55 18.68 -9.35
N SER A 228 -10.92 17.62 -9.82
CA SER A 228 -9.95 16.81 -9.04
C SER A 228 -8.50 17.25 -9.23
N LEU A 229 -8.25 18.15 -10.18
CA LEU A 229 -6.91 18.37 -10.71
C LEU A 229 -6.21 19.54 -10.01
N SER A 230 -4.96 19.31 -9.63
CA SER A 230 -4.00 20.34 -9.23
C SER A 230 -2.94 20.60 -10.32
N SER A 231 -2.97 19.82 -11.41
CA SER A 231 -2.03 19.86 -12.54
C SER A 231 -2.71 19.39 -13.83
N ASP A 232 -1.99 19.39 -14.95
CA ASP A 232 -2.45 18.93 -16.26
C ASP A 232 -2.34 17.41 -16.45
N ALA A 233 -2.38 16.63 -15.37
CA ALA A 233 -2.15 15.20 -15.36
C ALA A 233 -3.25 14.44 -14.59
N ALA A 234 -4.09 13.73 -15.34
CA ALA A 234 -5.23 12.97 -14.84
C ALA A 234 -4.98 11.47 -14.96
N GLY A 235 -4.78 10.81 -13.81
CA GLY A 235 -4.71 9.37 -13.64
C GLY A 235 -4.64 9.03 -12.16
N MET A 236 -4.71 7.74 -11.79
CA MET A 236 -4.51 7.37 -10.38
C MET A 236 -3.19 7.96 -9.86
N PHE A 237 -2.14 7.87 -10.67
CA PHE A 237 -0.91 8.64 -10.56
C PHE A 237 -0.86 9.69 -11.67
N ALA A 238 -0.62 10.95 -11.31
CA ALA A 238 -0.33 12.01 -12.27
C ALA A 238 1.02 11.75 -12.95
N SER A 239 2.06 11.44 -12.17
CA SER A 239 3.39 11.15 -12.70
C SER A 239 4.01 9.93 -12.01
N VAL A 240 4.60 9.04 -12.80
CA VAL A 240 5.43 7.92 -12.34
C VAL A 240 6.78 8.04 -13.05
N SER A 241 7.84 8.28 -12.29
CA SER A 241 9.14 8.62 -12.88
C SER A 241 10.33 8.13 -12.08
N GLY A 242 11.42 7.84 -12.79
CA GLY A 242 12.72 7.52 -12.19
C GLY A 242 13.16 6.08 -12.43
N SER A 243 14.47 5.89 -12.53
CA SER A 243 15.09 4.59 -12.75
C SER A 243 14.88 3.70 -11.52
N GLY A 244 14.20 2.57 -11.68
CA GLY A 244 13.83 1.68 -10.57
C GLY A 244 12.44 1.93 -10.00
N CYS A 245 11.72 2.95 -10.49
CA CYS A 245 10.30 3.10 -10.18
C CYS A 245 9.48 2.05 -10.94
N ILE A 246 8.68 1.28 -10.20
CA ILE A 246 7.90 0.17 -10.75
C ILE A 246 6.49 0.19 -10.17
N VAL A 247 5.48 0.26 -11.05
CA VAL A 247 4.08 0.00 -10.69
C VAL A 247 3.72 -1.34 -11.32
N LYS A 248 3.43 -2.34 -10.49
CA LYS A 248 3.18 -3.71 -10.95
C LYS A 248 1.93 -4.33 -10.36
N ASN A 249 1.37 -5.32 -11.06
CA ASN A 249 0.20 -6.10 -10.63
C ASN A 249 -1.01 -5.23 -10.24
N ALA A 250 -1.10 -4.01 -10.76
CA ALA A 250 -2.18 -3.08 -10.46
C ALA A 250 -3.39 -3.38 -11.33
N ALA A 251 -4.57 -3.53 -10.74
CA ALA A 251 -5.80 -3.78 -11.48
C ALA A 251 -6.84 -2.68 -11.22
N LEU A 252 -7.20 -1.92 -12.25
CA LEU A 252 -8.30 -0.94 -12.21
C LEU A 252 -9.57 -1.52 -12.83
N VAL A 253 -10.70 -1.37 -12.15
CA VAL A 253 -12.01 -1.82 -12.62
C VAL A 253 -12.92 -0.62 -12.83
N SER A 254 -13.35 -0.46 -14.09
CA SER A 254 -14.20 0.62 -14.57
C SER A 254 -13.78 2.02 -14.12
N PRO A 255 -12.52 2.44 -14.34
CA PRO A 255 -12.12 3.81 -14.05
C PRO A 255 -12.84 4.79 -14.98
N TYR A 256 -13.24 5.92 -14.42
CA TYR A 256 -13.82 7.05 -15.14
C TYR A 256 -12.87 8.25 -15.04
N VAL A 257 -12.29 8.65 -16.17
CA VAL A 257 -11.41 9.82 -16.27
C VAL A 257 -11.95 10.69 -17.39
N ALA A 258 -12.55 11.83 -17.08
CA ALA A 258 -13.11 12.74 -18.08
C ALA A 258 -12.72 14.19 -17.75
N VAL A 259 -11.80 14.74 -18.53
CA VAL A 259 -11.14 16.02 -18.26
C VAL A 259 -11.09 16.89 -19.51
N SER A 260 -10.92 18.20 -19.35
CA SER A 260 -10.77 19.15 -20.44
C SER A 260 -9.42 19.85 -20.42
N SER A 261 -8.74 19.87 -19.26
CA SER A 261 -7.49 20.60 -19.05
C SER A 261 -6.31 19.71 -18.64
N ALA A 262 -6.32 18.42 -18.98
CA ALA A 262 -5.26 17.49 -18.60
C ALA A 262 -5.09 16.28 -19.53
N HIS A 263 -3.85 15.75 -19.55
CA HIS A 263 -3.50 14.43 -20.06
C HIS A 263 -4.23 13.34 -19.29
N ALA A 264 -4.91 12.43 -19.98
CA ALA A 264 -5.80 11.46 -19.33
C ALA A 264 -5.32 10.02 -19.54
N GLY A 265 -4.91 9.36 -18.46
CA GLY A 265 -4.63 7.93 -18.42
C GLY A 265 -5.31 7.28 -17.23
N SER A 266 -5.80 6.04 -17.37
CA SER A 266 -6.50 5.39 -16.24
C SER A 266 -5.58 5.22 -15.02
N LEU A 267 -4.40 4.62 -15.22
CA LEU A 267 -3.47 4.33 -14.14
C LEU A 267 -2.45 5.46 -13.96
N VAL A 268 -1.85 5.92 -15.05
CA VAL A 268 -0.79 6.93 -15.01
C VAL A 268 -1.04 8.00 -16.08
N ALA A 269 -0.90 9.28 -15.77
CA ALA A 269 -0.94 10.29 -16.83
C ALA A 269 0.42 10.44 -17.54
N GLN A 270 1.52 10.44 -16.79
CA GLN A 270 2.87 10.57 -17.32
C GLN A 270 3.80 9.50 -16.76
N LEU A 271 4.38 8.67 -17.63
CA LEU A 271 5.37 7.65 -17.28
C LEU A 271 6.73 8.06 -17.86
N SER A 272 7.77 8.21 -17.05
CA SER A 272 9.06 8.69 -17.56
C SER A 272 10.32 8.22 -16.82
N GLY A 273 11.48 8.57 -17.37
CA GLY A 273 12.77 8.46 -16.67
C GLY A 273 13.18 7.03 -16.34
N GLY A 274 12.82 6.06 -17.17
CA GLY A 274 13.11 4.63 -16.97
C GLY A 274 12.10 3.90 -16.09
N ALA A 275 11.00 4.55 -15.70
CA ALA A 275 9.94 3.90 -14.92
C ALA A 275 9.22 2.81 -15.72
N VAL A 276 8.73 1.80 -15.00
CA VAL A 276 8.13 0.59 -15.59
C VAL A 276 6.73 0.33 -15.05
N LEU A 277 5.79 0.10 -15.96
CA LEU A 277 4.53 -0.55 -15.66
C LEU A 277 4.60 -2.02 -16.00
N GLN A 278 4.21 -2.91 -15.10
CA GLN A 278 4.35 -4.34 -15.28
C GLN A 278 3.10 -5.10 -14.83
N ASP A 279 2.55 -5.95 -15.68
CA ASP A 279 1.40 -6.81 -15.34
C ASP A 279 0.17 -6.02 -14.85
N CYS A 280 0.03 -4.77 -15.31
CA CYS A 280 -1.09 -3.90 -14.94
C CYS A 280 -2.29 -4.15 -15.84
N THR A 281 -3.49 -4.19 -15.27
CA THR A 281 -4.74 -4.41 -16.03
C THR A 281 -5.74 -3.30 -15.76
N VAL A 282 -6.35 -2.77 -16.81
CA VAL A 282 -7.47 -1.84 -16.73
C VAL A 282 -8.66 -2.46 -17.44
N THR A 283 -9.77 -2.65 -16.72
CA THR A 283 -10.98 -3.28 -17.26
C THR A 283 -12.09 -2.26 -17.40
N ASN A 284 -12.74 -2.24 -18.56
CA ASN A 284 -13.86 -1.39 -18.93
C ASN A 284 -13.64 0.11 -18.62
N PRO A 285 -12.50 0.71 -19.01
CA PRO A 285 -12.25 2.13 -18.74
C PRO A 285 -13.18 3.06 -19.52
N THR A 286 -13.47 4.22 -18.96
CA THR A 286 -13.98 5.39 -19.69
C THR A 286 -12.98 6.52 -19.52
N VAL A 287 -12.10 6.72 -20.49
CA VAL A 287 -11.09 7.79 -20.48
C VAL A 287 -11.38 8.77 -21.61
N GLN A 288 -11.48 10.05 -21.28
CA GLN A 288 -11.77 11.11 -22.23
C GLN A 288 -11.01 12.40 -21.91
N ALA A 289 -10.41 13.02 -22.93
CA ALA A 289 -9.98 14.41 -22.87
C ALA A 289 -10.53 15.24 -24.05
N SER A 290 -10.72 16.55 -23.85
CA SER A 290 -11.23 17.46 -24.89
C SER A 290 -10.35 18.67 -25.20
N GLY A 291 -9.35 18.99 -24.38
CA GLY A 291 -8.44 20.11 -24.66
C GLY A 291 -7.41 19.77 -25.75
N GLU A 292 -6.88 20.82 -26.38
CA GLU A 292 -6.04 20.75 -27.60
C GLU A 292 -4.76 19.95 -27.42
N TRP A 293 -4.05 20.19 -26.32
CA TRP A 293 -2.70 19.66 -26.12
C TRP A 293 -2.68 18.30 -25.44
N TYR A 294 -3.84 17.85 -24.92
CA TYR A 294 -3.91 16.70 -24.04
C TYR A 294 -4.11 15.39 -24.78
N LYS A 295 -3.36 14.39 -24.31
CA LYS A 295 -3.31 13.06 -24.90
C LYS A 295 -4.09 12.10 -24.01
N VAL A 296 -4.55 11.00 -24.60
CA VAL A 296 -5.42 10.06 -23.90
C VAL A 296 -4.93 8.63 -24.10
N GLY A 297 -4.70 7.92 -23.00
CA GLY A 297 -4.29 6.53 -23.02
C GLY A 297 -5.20 5.66 -22.18
N GLY A 298 -5.53 4.46 -22.66
CA GLY A 298 -6.32 3.52 -21.87
C GLY A 298 -5.65 3.11 -20.56
N LEU A 299 -4.31 3.03 -20.54
CA LEU A 299 -3.50 2.76 -19.35
C LEU A 299 -2.69 3.99 -18.92
N VAL A 300 -1.91 4.55 -19.86
CA VAL A 300 -0.99 5.67 -19.61
C VAL A 300 -1.17 6.77 -20.64
N SER A 301 -1.37 8.04 -20.28
CA SER A 301 -1.47 9.08 -21.31
C SER A 301 -0.18 9.27 -22.11
N ASN A 302 0.94 9.60 -21.45
CA ASN A 302 2.22 9.85 -22.11
C ASN A 302 3.32 8.95 -21.56
N VAL A 303 4.18 8.43 -22.42
CA VAL A 303 5.37 7.68 -22.03
C VAL A 303 6.62 8.34 -22.63
N PHE A 304 7.60 8.68 -21.78
CA PHE A 304 8.87 9.31 -22.18
C PHE A 304 10.05 8.53 -21.59
N SER A 305 10.74 7.72 -22.38
CA SER A 305 11.79 6.83 -21.86
C SER A 305 11.28 5.89 -20.76
N GLY A 306 10.02 5.44 -20.88
CA GLY A 306 9.38 4.48 -19.97
C GLY A 306 9.05 3.16 -20.66
N SER A 307 8.63 2.17 -19.88
CA SER A 307 8.25 0.85 -20.43
C SER A 307 6.95 0.33 -19.84
N ALA A 308 6.14 -0.32 -20.68
CA ALA A 308 4.99 -1.11 -20.27
C ALA A 308 5.19 -2.58 -20.67
N LEU A 309 5.05 -3.49 -19.71
CA LEU A 309 5.34 -4.91 -19.85
C LEU A 309 4.11 -5.71 -19.43
N ARG A 310 3.56 -6.54 -20.33
CA ARG A 310 2.39 -7.40 -20.07
C ARG A 310 1.14 -6.67 -19.58
N CYS A 311 1.04 -5.37 -19.86
CA CYS A 311 -0.11 -4.56 -19.46
C CYS A 311 -1.30 -4.75 -20.39
N LYS A 312 -2.52 -4.72 -19.83
CA LYS A 312 -3.75 -5.00 -20.56
C LYS A 312 -4.81 -3.93 -20.34
N VAL A 313 -5.49 -3.53 -21.40
CA VAL A 313 -6.70 -2.71 -21.37
C VAL A 313 -7.83 -3.52 -22.01
N ILE A 314 -8.88 -3.80 -21.24
CA ILE A 314 -9.93 -4.76 -21.63
C ILE A 314 -11.27 -4.04 -21.77
N GLY A 315 -11.80 -3.95 -22.98
CA GLY A 315 -13.04 -3.23 -23.28
C GLY A 315 -12.97 -1.72 -22.99
N GLY A 316 -14.13 -1.08 -22.79
CA GLY A 316 -14.23 0.34 -22.50
C GLY A 316 -13.98 1.27 -23.69
N THR A 317 -13.83 2.57 -23.41
CA THR A 317 -13.63 3.63 -24.41
C THR A 317 -12.48 4.56 -24.04
N VAL A 318 -11.68 4.94 -25.03
CA VAL A 318 -10.56 5.88 -24.90
C VAL A 318 -10.74 6.97 -25.96
N LYS A 319 -11.06 8.19 -25.55
CA LYS A 319 -11.51 9.26 -26.47
C LYS A 319 -10.71 10.54 -26.33
N GLN A 320 -10.20 11.06 -27.43
CA GLN A 320 -9.77 12.46 -27.55
C GLN A 320 -10.78 13.18 -28.45
N LEU A 321 -11.40 14.26 -27.95
CA LEU A 321 -12.47 14.98 -28.64
C LEU A 321 -12.02 16.21 -29.45
N HIS A 322 -10.79 16.65 -29.27
CA HIS A 322 -10.16 17.73 -30.03
C HIS A 322 -9.74 17.28 -31.43
N THR A 323 -9.81 18.22 -32.38
CA THR A 323 -9.52 18.01 -33.82
C THR A 323 -8.10 17.52 -34.11
N TYR A 324 -7.15 17.73 -33.20
CA TYR A 324 -5.76 17.26 -33.29
C TYR A 324 -5.34 16.36 -32.11
N GLY A 325 -6.33 15.83 -31.39
CA GLY A 325 -6.09 15.00 -30.21
C GLY A 325 -5.49 13.64 -30.57
N THR A 326 -4.71 13.07 -29.65
CA THR A 326 -4.21 11.69 -29.76
C THR A 326 -4.89 10.79 -28.73
N ALA A 327 -5.27 9.58 -29.17
CA ALA A 327 -5.77 8.52 -28.28
C ALA A 327 -5.20 7.16 -28.68
N GLY A 328 -4.70 6.40 -27.70
CA GLY A 328 -4.33 5.02 -27.94
C GLY A 328 -4.71 4.06 -26.83
N GLY A 329 -4.87 2.80 -27.23
CA GLY A 329 -5.45 1.77 -26.37
C GLY A 329 -4.62 1.49 -25.14
N ILE A 330 -3.29 1.58 -25.22
CA ILE A 330 -2.39 1.58 -24.06
C ILE A 330 -1.97 3.01 -23.72
N THR A 331 -1.47 3.74 -24.72
CA THR A 331 -0.97 5.11 -24.54
C THR A 331 -1.40 6.10 -25.60
N GLY A 332 -1.52 7.37 -25.23
CA GLY A 332 -1.86 8.45 -26.16
C GLY A 332 -0.65 8.98 -26.92
N TYR A 333 0.50 9.07 -26.27
CA TYR A 333 1.75 9.53 -26.86
C TYR A 333 2.94 8.76 -26.26
N SER A 334 3.89 8.35 -27.10
CA SER A 334 5.09 7.63 -26.66
C SER A 334 6.35 8.17 -27.31
N LYS A 335 7.41 8.36 -26.53
CA LYS A 335 8.74 8.74 -27.02
C LYS A 335 9.84 7.91 -26.39
N ASP A 336 10.76 7.37 -27.20
CA ASP A 336 11.91 6.58 -26.73
C ASP A 336 11.50 5.45 -25.77
N SER A 337 10.41 4.73 -26.07
CA SER A 337 9.65 3.89 -25.13
C SER A 337 9.50 2.44 -25.59
N SER A 338 9.22 1.53 -24.66
CA SER A 338 9.02 0.10 -24.95
C SER A 338 7.68 -0.43 -24.46
N PHE A 339 7.02 -1.23 -25.30
CA PHE A 339 5.79 -1.94 -25.01
C PHE A 339 5.98 -3.41 -25.39
N VAL A 340 5.97 -4.29 -24.39
CA VAL A 340 6.21 -5.73 -24.57
C VAL A 340 5.01 -6.50 -24.03
N GLU A 341 4.44 -7.38 -24.84
CA GLU A 341 3.30 -8.23 -24.50
C GLU A 341 2.06 -7.44 -24.03
N CYS A 342 1.91 -6.20 -24.49
CA CYS A 342 0.78 -5.36 -24.15
C CYS A 342 -0.46 -5.69 -24.98
N ALA A 343 -1.64 -5.49 -24.42
CA ALA A 343 -2.90 -5.77 -25.09
C ALA A 343 -3.95 -4.67 -24.88
N SER A 344 -4.63 -4.23 -25.93
CA SER A 344 -5.83 -3.40 -25.79
C SER A 344 -7.03 -3.96 -26.53
N SER A 345 -8.22 -3.87 -25.94
CA SER A 345 -9.48 -4.09 -26.64
C SER A 345 -10.46 -2.92 -26.48
N ALA A 346 -9.94 -1.77 -26.05
CA ALA A 346 -10.73 -0.55 -25.91
C ALA A 346 -11.15 0.00 -27.28
N ALA A 347 -12.33 0.62 -27.31
CA ALA A 347 -12.76 1.40 -28.46
C ALA A 347 -12.08 2.79 -28.40
N ASN A 348 -11.12 3.01 -29.29
CA ASN A 348 -10.36 4.25 -29.35
C ASN A 348 -10.99 5.22 -30.35
N THR A 349 -11.05 6.52 -30.01
CA THR A 349 -11.58 7.56 -30.90
C THR A 349 -10.78 8.84 -30.74
N ALA A 350 -10.08 9.28 -31.78
CA ALA A 350 -9.38 10.57 -31.84
C ALA A 350 -9.02 10.87 -33.31
N ALA A 351 -8.54 12.09 -33.57
CA ALA A 351 -7.94 12.43 -34.87
C ALA A 351 -6.71 11.57 -35.15
N TYR A 352 -5.87 11.39 -34.12
CA TYR A 352 -4.67 10.56 -34.15
C TYR A 352 -4.87 9.36 -33.23
N THR A 353 -5.07 8.18 -33.81
CA THR A 353 -5.36 6.99 -33.01
C THR A 353 -4.61 5.74 -33.44
N GLY A 354 -4.21 4.94 -32.45
CA GLY A 354 -3.60 3.64 -32.61
C GLY A 354 -4.03 2.67 -31.52
N GLY A 355 -3.98 1.37 -31.80
CA GLY A 355 -4.45 0.35 -30.88
C GLY A 355 -3.57 0.18 -29.65
N ILE A 356 -2.27 0.52 -29.77
CA ILE A 356 -1.33 0.57 -28.67
C ILE A 356 -0.99 2.02 -28.34
N SER A 357 -0.41 2.76 -29.28
CA SER A 357 -0.02 4.16 -29.09
C SER A 357 -0.79 5.10 -30.00
N GLY A 358 -1.28 6.23 -29.48
CA GLY A 358 -1.98 7.23 -30.28
C GLY A 358 -1.06 7.96 -31.24
N TYR A 359 0.18 8.25 -30.84
CA TYR A 359 1.22 8.85 -31.67
C TYR A 359 2.58 8.54 -31.04
N ALA A 360 3.62 8.41 -31.86
CA ALA A 360 4.93 8.02 -31.35
C ALA A 360 6.08 8.78 -32.01
N GLU A 361 7.17 8.99 -31.26
CA GLU A 361 8.39 9.68 -31.72
C GLU A 361 9.65 8.99 -31.19
N GLY A 362 10.75 9.07 -31.95
CA GLY A 362 12.03 8.50 -31.54
C GLY A 362 11.99 6.97 -31.47
N SER A 363 12.79 6.40 -30.56
CA SER A 363 13.01 4.95 -30.52
C SER A 363 11.86 4.19 -29.87
N ILE A 364 11.03 3.48 -30.65
CA ILE A 364 9.88 2.75 -30.10
C ILE A 364 10.07 1.23 -30.25
N VAL A 365 9.95 0.51 -29.14
CA VAL A 365 9.90 -0.96 -29.15
C VAL A 365 8.46 -1.40 -28.96
N LEU A 366 7.93 -2.11 -29.95
CA LEU A 366 6.70 -2.88 -29.82
C LEU A 366 7.11 -4.34 -29.92
N GLN A 367 6.68 -5.20 -29.01
CA GLN A 367 6.99 -6.63 -29.10
C GLN A 367 5.81 -7.44 -28.59
N ASN A 368 5.29 -8.36 -29.40
CA ASN A 368 4.17 -9.24 -29.02
C ASN A 368 2.92 -8.48 -28.52
N CYS A 369 2.68 -7.27 -29.03
CA CYS A 369 1.52 -6.47 -28.66
C CYS A 369 0.29 -6.84 -29.49
N ARG A 370 -0.91 -6.70 -28.90
CA ARG A 370 -2.20 -6.99 -29.55
C ARG A 370 -3.22 -5.89 -29.34
N TRP A 371 -4.05 -5.62 -30.34
CA TRP A 371 -5.14 -4.67 -30.21
C TRP A 371 -6.34 -5.01 -31.11
N THR A 372 -7.52 -4.49 -30.79
CA THR A 372 -8.74 -4.72 -31.60
C THR A 372 -9.26 -3.47 -32.32
N SER A 373 -8.87 -2.26 -31.88
CA SER A 373 -9.31 -1.00 -32.48
C SER A 373 -8.30 0.11 -32.20
N PRO A 374 -7.96 0.98 -33.17
CA PRO A 374 -8.21 0.89 -34.62
C PRO A 374 -7.39 -0.23 -35.31
N SER A 375 -7.37 -0.31 -36.64
CA SER A 375 -6.65 -1.36 -37.38
C SER A 375 -5.12 -1.27 -37.31
N HIS A 376 -4.54 -0.19 -36.80
CA HIS A 376 -3.08 0.01 -36.74
C HIS A 376 -2.62 0.15 -35.29
N ALA A 377 -1.39 -0.28 -34.97
CA ALA A 377 -0.84 -0.18 -33.62
C ALA A 377 -0.60 1.27 -33.18
N VAL A 378 -0.17 2.12 -34.13
CA VAL A 378 0.23 3.51 -33.96
C VAL A 378 -0.32 4.36 -35.11
N TYR A 379 -0.73 5.60 -34.82
CA TYR A 379 -1.16 6.55 -35.87
C TYR A 379 0.02 7.00 -36.76
N LEU A 380 -0.27 7.24 -38.04
CA LEU A 380 0.73 7.54 -39.07
C LEU A 380 0.91 9.05 -39.33
N TYR A 381 2.08 9.57 -38.95
CA TYR A 381 2.91 10.43 -39.81
C TYR A 381 4.35 9.90 -39.72
N GLY A 382 4.81 9.17 -40.74
CA GLY A 382 6.22 8.71 -40.84
C GLY A 382 6.57 7.32 -40.27
N TYR A 383 5.67 6.63 -39.57
CA TYR A 383 5.91 5.27 -39.06
C TYR A 383 5.05 4.24 -39.82
N GLY A 384 5.67 3.14 -40.27
CA GLY A 384 5.08 2.17 -41.22
C GLY A 384 3.79 1.48 -40.75
N ASN A 385 3.03 0.94 -41.70
CA ASN A 385 1.79 0.21 -41.46
C ASN A 385 2.05 -1.08 -40.64
N TYR A 386 1.54 -1.15 -39.41
CA TYR A 386 1.52 -2.39 -38.64
C TYR A 386 0.12 -3.01 -38.64
N THR A 387 0.02 -4.24 -39.15
CA THR A 387 -1.21 -5.02 -39.19
C THR A 387 -1.46 -5.72 -37.85
N PRO A 388 -2.72 -5.85 -37.37
CA PRO A 388 -3.04 -6.56 -36.14
C PRO A 388 -2.71 -8.05 -36.27
N ASN A 389 -2.11 -8.65 -35.25
CA ASN A 389 -1.96 -10.10 -35.20
C ASN A 389 -3.35 -10.74 -34.99
N SER A 390 -3.84 -11.47 -35.99
CA SER A 390 -5.14 -12.15 -35.99
C SER A 390 -5.10 -13.58 -35.43
N GLY A 391 -3.96 -14.03 -34.89
CA GLY A 391 -3.78 -15.37 -34.33
C GLY A 391 -3.77 -15.43 -32.79
N GLY A 392 -4.26 -16.53 -32.22
CA GLY A 392 -4.21 -16.84 -30.78
C GLY A 392 -2.83 -17.28 -30.24
N SER A 393 -1.74 -17.02 -30.96
CA SER A 393 -0.38 -17.47 -30.62
C SER A 393 0.54 -16.29 -30.26
N PHE A 394 1.25 -16.39 -29.12
CA PHE A 394 2.25 -15.44 -28.62
C PHE A 394 3.57 -15.48 -29.42
N GLY A 395 3.51 -15.39 -30.75
CA GLY A 395 4.69 -15.56 -31.59
C GLY A 395 4.64 -14.68 -32.83
N ASN A 396 5.21 -13.48 -32.74
CA ASN A 396 6.32 -13.12 -33.61
C ASN A 396 6.95 -11.80 -33.17
N SER A 397 8.28 -11.75 -33.31
CA SER A 397 9.15 -10.57 -33.25
C SER A 397 8.65 -9.48 -34.21
N GLN A 398 7.60 -8.78 -33.84
CA GLN A 398 7.15 -7.62 -34.58
C GLN A 398 7.84 -6.42 -33.96
N VAL A 399 9.03 -6.15 -34.48
CA VAL A 399 9.76 -4.87 -34.48
C VAL A 399 10.95 -4.79 -33.50
N GLY A 400 12.17 -4.91 -34.05
CA GLY A 400 13.36 -4.33 -33.41
C GLY A 400 13.25 -2.80 -33.45
N SER A 401 13.78 -2.10 -32.45
CA SER A 401 13.67 -0.63 -32.23
C SER A 401 13.27 0.17 -33.48
N ILE A 402 12.07 0.74 -33.47
CA ILE A 402 11.62 1.72 -34.48
C ILE A 402 12.49 2.95 -34.27
N GLY A 403 13.43 3.24 -35.17
CA GLY A 403 14.35 4.38 -35.06
C GLY A 403 13.69 5.75 -35.15
#